data_AF-A0A7C3DTF6-F1
#
_entry.id   AF-A0A7C3DTF6-F1
#
_cell.length_a   1.000
_cell.length_b   1.000
_cell.length_c   1.000
_cell.angle_alpha   90.00
_cell.angle_beta   90.00
_cell.angle_gamma   90.00
#
_symmetry.space_group_name_H-M   'P 1'
#
loop_
_entity.id
_entity.type
_entity.pdbx_description
1 polymer ?
#
loop_
_entity_poly.entity_id
_entity_poly.type
_entity_poly.pdbx_seq_one_letter_code
_entity_poly.pdbx_strand_id
1 'polypeptide(L)'
;MIPLVLAFLAAPPFSERAHEIIAYNAHPASLEQAGYGTIAAKLKLREDPLWCSRRLIELLEAGPSGDMFWMFPVTAIAYLDQGQLSKEARAALRDSWRTYMPFRGDTENHWLLYYTSMYLMAQFWPDEPGGSWFNGKSSAENRREAEEWIQWWVDMTTRRGQGEYDCTHYIGVYLLP
;
A
#
# COMPACT_ATOMS: atom_id res chain seq x y z
N MET A 1 8.56 55.22 2.10
CA MET A 1 8.38 54.13 1.11
C MET A 1 8.78 52.83 1.79
N ILE A 2 7.82 51.93 2.00
CA ILE A 2 8.05 50.62 2.64
C ILE A 2 8.48 49.64 1.53
N PRO A 3 9.64 48.96 1.64
CA PRO A 3 9.97 47.93 0.67
C PRO A 3 9.11 46.70 0.96
N LEU A 4 8.26 46.36 -0.01
CA LEU A 4 7.46 45.15 -0.02
C LEU A 4 8.41 43.95 -0.22
N VAL A 5 8.84 43.34 0.89
CA VAL A 5 9.54 42.05 0.85
C VAL A 5 8.49 40.98 0.54
N LEU A 6 8.46 40.51 -0.71
CA LEU A 6 7.80 39.25 -1.05
C LEU A 6 8.57 38.11 -0.36
N ALA A 7 8.14 37.76 0.85
CA ALA A 7 8.53 36.51 1.46
C ALA A 7 7.84 35.37 0.69
N PHE A 8 8.57 34.70 -0.20
CA PHE A 8 8.22 33.34 -0.59
C PHE A 8 8.30 32.51 0.69
N LEU A 9 7.14 32.13 1.26
CA LEU A 9 7.10 31.14 2.33
C LEU A 9 7.69 29.85 1.75
N ALA A 10 8.86 29.46 2.27
CA ALA A 10 9.43 28.16 1.95
C ALA A 10 8.38 27.08 2.27
N ALA A 11 8.19 26.14 1.36
CA ALA A 11 7.28 25.02 1.62
C ALA A 11 7.70 24.31 2.93
N PRO A 12 6.75 23.87 3.78
CA PRO A 12 7.08 23.13 4.99
C PRO A 12 7.96 21.92 4.66
N PRO A 13 8.86 21.46 5.55
CA PRO A 13 9.67 20.25 5.34
C PRO A 13 8.83 19.05 4.88
N PHE A 14 9.43 18.15 4.09
CA PHE A 14 8.72 16.95 3.58
C PHE A 14 8.05 16.15 4.70
N SER A 15 8.72 15.99 5.84
CA SER A 15 8.18 15.28 7.01
C SER A 15 6.90 15.92 7.57
N GLU A 16 6.82 17.26 7.55
CA GLU A 16 5.63 17.98 8.02
C GLU A 16 4.48 17.82 7.03
N ARG A 17 4.73 17.96 5.74
CA ARG A 17 3.72 17.74 4.68
C ARG A 17 3.20 16.31 4.68
N ALA A 18 4.09 15.33 4.85
CA ALA A 18 3.72 13.93 4.96
C ALA A 18 2.86 13.67 6.21
N HIS A 19 3.25 14.25 7.35
CA HIS A 19 2.47 14.14 8.59
C HIS A 19 1.08 14.76 8.45
N GLU A 20 0.95 15.91 7.79
CA GLU A 20 -0.34 16.57 7.52
C GLU A 20 -1.27 15.65 6.72
N ILE A 21 -0.77 15.01 5.65
CA ILE A 21 -1.53 14.06 4.84
C ILE A 21 -1.93 12.83 5.68
N ILE A 22 -1.02 12.30 6.50
CA ILE A 22 -1.31 11.15 7.37
C ILE A 22 -2.40 11.51 8.38
N ALA A 23 -2.28 12.66 9.06
CA ALA A 23 -3.26 13.14 10.03
C ALA A 23 -4.64 13.34 9.38
N TYR A 24 -4.68 13.98 8.21
CA TYR A 24 -5.91 14.15 7.45
C TYR A 24 -6.60 12.81 7.14
N ASN A 25 -5.84 11.80 6.69
CA ASN A 25 -6.39 10.48 6.38
C ASN A 25 -6.78 9.66 7.63
N ALA A 26 -6.14 9.90 8.77
CA ALA A 26 -6.47 9.25 10.03
C ALA A 26 -7.77 9.79 10.65
N HIS A 27 -8.15 11.03 10.31
CA HIS A 27 -9.30 11.74 10.88
C HIS A 27 -10.28 12.21 9.79
N PRO A 28 -10.85 11.30 8.97
CA PRO A 28 -11.83 11.71 7.98
C PRO A 28 -13.10 12.26 8.66
N ALA A 29 -13.84 13.13 7.97
CA ALA A 29 -15.08 13.72 8.48
C ALA A 29 -16.14 12.67 8.85
N SER A 30 -16.10 11.48 8.23
CA SER A 30 -16.93 10.33 8.59
C SER A 30 -16.11 9.04 8.51
N LEU A 31 -16.30 8.16 9.50
CA LEU A 31 -15.71 6.83 9.52
C LEU A 31 -16.52 5.80 8.73
N GLU A 32 -17.72 6.14 8.25
CA GLU A 32 -18.60 5.22 7.52
C GLU A 32 -17.94 4.71 6.22
N GLN A 33 -17.28 5.60 5.50
CA GLN A 33 -16.58 5.30 4.24
C GLN A 33 -15.07 5.08 4.45
N ALA A 34 -14.60 5.04 5.70
CA ALA A 34 -13.18 4.84 5.98
C ALA A 34 -12.73 3.47 5.47
N GLY A 35 -11.69 3.47 4.65
CA GLY A 35 -11.12 2.28 4.03
C GLY A 35 -9.74 1.92 4.58
N TYR A 36 -9.01 1.10 3.82
CA TYR A 36 -7.66 0.67 4.18
C TYR A 36 -6.68 1.83 4.40
N GLY A 37 -6.82 2.94 3.65
CA GLY A 37 -5.98 4.14 3.83
C GLY A 37 -6.12 4.78 5.22
N THR A 38 -7.34 4.91 5.74
CA THR A 38 -7.59 5.41 7.11
C THR A 38 -7.03 4.47 8.17
N ILE A 39 -7.14 3.16 7.96
CA ILE A 39 -6.54 2.17 8.87
C ILE A 39 -5.01 2.34 8.89
N ALA A 40 -4.37 2.39 7.73
CA ALA A 40 -2.91 2.58 7.63
C ALA A 40 -2.47 3.90 8.31
N ALA A 41 -3.19 5.00 8.06
CA ALA A 41 -2.88 6.30 8.66
C ALA A 41 -2.99 6.26 10.20
N LYS A 42 -4.06 5.67 10.74
CA LYS A 42 -4.22 5.49 12.20
C LYS A 42 -3.13 4.60 12.80
N LEU A 43 -2.78 3.49 12.15
CA LEU A 43 -1.67 2.63 12.61
C LEU A 43 -0.32 3.36 12.58
N LYS A 44 -0.08 4.22 11.59
CA LYS A 44 1.13 5.05 11.51
C LYS A 44 1.22 6.05 12.67
N LEU A 45 0.09 6.64 13.07
CA LEU A 45 0.00 7.56 14.22
C LEU A 45 -0.13 6.84 15.57
N ARG A 46 -0.30 5.52 15.55
CA ARG A 46 -0.57 4.67 16.72
C ARG A 46 -1.88 5.00 17.45
N GLU A 47 -2.93 5.22 16.66
CA GLU A 47 -4.25 5.59 17.14
C GLU A 47 -5.29 4.49 16.93
N ASP A 48 -6.25 4.39 17.86
CA ASP A 48 -7.43 3.52 17.80
C ASP A 48 -7.19 2.08 17.27
N PRO A 49 -6.22 1.32 17.81
CA PRO A 49 -5.89 -0.03 17.29
C PRO A 49 -7.07 -1.01 17.32
N LEU A 50 -7.99 -0.84 18.28
CA LEU A 50 -9.22 -1.63 18.36
C LEU A 50 -10.19 -1.31 17.21
N TRP A 51 -10.33 -0.04 16.84
CA TRP A 51 -11.13 0.34 15.68
C TRP A 51 -10.50 -0.16 14.39
N CYS A 52 -9.17 0.01 14.25
CA CYS A 52 -8.42 -0.48 13.10
C CYS A 52 -8.61 -1.98 12.89
N SER A 53 -8.53 -2.77 13.98
CA SER A 53 -8.73 -4.22 13.95
C SER A 53 -10.13 -4.60 13.47
N ARG A 54 -11.18 -3.98 14.04
CA ARG A 54 -12.57 -4.27 13.64
C ARG A 54 -12.82 -3.88 12.19
N ARG A 55 -12.40 -2.68 11.79
CA ARG A 55 -12.64 -2.17 10.44
C ARG A 55 -11.91 -2.99 9.38
N LEU A 56 -10.69 -3.44 9.68
CA LEU A 56 -9.96 -4.34 8.78
C LEU A 56 -10.70 -5.66 8.57
N ILE A 57 -11.20 -6.28 9.64
CA ILE A 57 -11.99 -7.51 9.56
C ILE A 57 -13.25 -7.28 8.72
N GLU A 58 -14.03 -6.23 9.01
CA GLU A 58 -15.25 -5.89 8.25
C GLU A 58 -14.98 -5.77 6.74
N LEU A 59 -13.92 -5.05 6.35
CA LEU A 59 -13.57 -4.84 4.94
C LEU A 59 -13.14 -6.14 4.25
N LEU A 60 -12.43 -7.03 4.94
CA LEU A 60 -11.97 -8.30 4.39
C LEU A 60 -13.09 -9.34 4.33
N GLU A 61 -14.00 -9.37 5.30
CA GLU A 61 -15.18 -10.24 5.31
C GLU A 61 -16.20 -9.86 4.24
N ALA A 62 -16.32 -8.57 3.93
CA ALA A 62 -17.15 -8.09 2.81
C ALA A 62 -16.64 -8.58 1.43
N GLY A 63 -15.40 -9.05 1.37
CA GLY A 63 -14.73 -9.51 0.15
C GLY A 63 -13.78 -8.45 -0.41
N PRO A 64 -12.47 -8.76 -0.51
CA PRO A 64 -11.53 -7.89 -1.21
C PRO A 64 -11.97 -7.59 -2.66
N SER A 65 -11.73 -6.38 -3.11
CA SER A 65 -12.02 -5.89 -4.47
C SER A 65 -11.06 -4.79 -4.87
N GLY A 66 -10.97 -4.49 -6.17
CA GLY A 66 -10.03 -3.49 -6.69
C GLY A 66 -8.68 -4.06 -7.12
N ASP A 67 -8.54 -5.39 -7.17
CA ASP A 67 -7.42 -6.10 -7.78
C ASP A 67 -6.06 -5.69 -7.21
N MET A 68 -5.07 -5.38 -8.05
CA MET A 68 -3.75 -4.91 -7.60
C MET A 68 -3.81 -3.66 -6.71
N PHE A 69 -4.84 -2.81 -6.83
CA PHE A 69 -4.99 -1.63 -5.96
C PHE A 69 -5.34 -1.97 -4.51
N TRP A 70 -5.92 -3.15 -4.28
CA TRP A 70 -6.15 -3.65 -2.92
C TRP A 70 -4.84 -4.08 -2.24
N MET A 71 -3.90 -4.62 -3.01
CA MET A 71 -2.67 -5.21 -2.47
C MET A 71 -1.80 -4.20 -1.75
N PHE A 72 -1.68 -2.98 -2.29
CA PHE A 72 -0.82 -1.93 -1.71
C PHE A 72 -1.24 -1.48 -0.30
N PRO A 73 -2.48 -0.97 -0.08
CA PRO A 73 -2.86 -0.50 1.24
C PRO A 73 -2.93 -1.63 2.27
N VAL A 74 -3.24 -2.87 1.87
CA VAL A 74 -3.19 -4.02 2.79
C VAL A 74 -1.76 -4.40 3.15
N THR A 75 -0.81 -4.31 2.21
CA THR A 75 0.63 -4.47 2.50
C THR A 75 1.10 -3.39 3.48
N ALA A 76 0.71 -2.14 3.28
CA ALA A 76 1.04 -1.05 4.19
C ALA A 76 0.50 -1.33 5.61
N ILE A 77 -0.74 -1.79 5.74
CA ILE A 77 -1.34 -2.18 7.03
C ILE A 77 -0.52 -3.30 7.71
N ALA A 78 -0.12 -4.34 6.97
CA ALA A 78 0.66 -5.46 7.52
C ALA A 78 2.00 -4.99 8.12
N TYR A 79 2.69 -4.05 7.45
CA TYR A 79 3.95 -3.50 7.95
C TYR A 79 3.76 -2.46 9.06
N LEU A 80 2.68 -1.67 9.02
CA LEU A 80 2.38 -0.65 10.03
C LEU A 80 1.78 -1.23 11.31
N ASP A 81 1.21 -2.44 11.25
CA ASP A 81 0.66 -3.15 12.40
C ASP A 81 1.61 -3.08 13.60
N GLN A 82 2.86 -3.54 13.47
CA GLN A 82 3.87 -3.48 14.56
C GLN A 82 3.34 -3.99 15.92
N GLY A 83 2.39 -4.93 15.91
CA GLY A 83 1.77 -5.50 17.10
C GLY A 83 0.56 -4.72 17.65
N GLN A 84 0.02 -3.76 16.90
CA GLN A 84 -1.16 -2.98 17.27
C GLN A 84 -2.48 -3.72 17.01
N LEU A 85 -2.55 -4.48 15.93
CA LEU A 85 -3.74 -5.21 15.50
C LEU A 85 -3.97 -6.46 16.32
N SER A 86 -5.25 -6.79 16.50
CA SER A 86 -5.65 -8.04 17.14
C SER A 86 -5.16 -9.26 16.35
N LYS A 87 -5.14 -10.42 17.01
CA LYS A 87 -4.74 -11.68 16.36
C LYS A 87 -5.71 -12.04 15.23
N GLU A 88 -7.00 -11.77 15.44
CA GLU A 88 -8.10 -12.04 14.51
C GLU A 88 -7.97 -11.18 13.26
N ALA A 89 -7.65 -9.89 13.41
CA ALA A 89 -7.45 -8.98 12.28
C ALA A 89 -6.24 -9.39 11.42
N ARG A 90 -5.12 -9.79 12.06
CA ARG A 90 -3.96 -10.35 11.36
C ARG A 90 -4.28 -11.66 10.64
N ALA A 91 -5.09 -12.53 11.25
CA ALA A 91 -5.51 -13.78 10.65
C ALA A 91 -6.42 -13.56 9.43
N ALA A 92 -7.39 -12.63 9.52
CA ALA A 92 -8.24 -12.24 8.40
C ALA A 92 -7.40 -11.66 7.24
N LEU A 93 -6.44 -10.77 7.55
CA LEU A 93 -5.51 -10.24 6.55
C LEU A 93 -4.73 -11.38 5.90
N ARG A 94 -4.14 -12.29 6.69
CA ARG A 94 -3.40 -13.43 6.14
C ARG A 94 -4.26 -14.29 5.23
N ASP A 95 -5.49 -14.58 5.63
CA ASP A 95 -6.39 -15.43 4.87
C ASP A 95 -6.82 -14.80 3.54
N SER A 96 -6.95 -13.47 3.49
CA SER A 96 -7.30 -12.75 2.26
C SER A 96 -6.25 -12.93 1.15
N TRP A 97 -4.96 -13.02 1.49
CA TRP A 97 -3.88 -13.33 0.52
C TRP A 97 -3.89 -14.78 0.00
N ARG A 98 -4.64 -15.66 0.66
CA ARG A 98 -4.84 -17.05 0.23
C ARG A 98 -6.08 -17.17 -0.66
N THR A 99 -7.12 -16.38 -0.40
CA THR A 99 -8.45 -16.58 -0.99
C THR A 99 -8.81 -15.59 -2.09
N TYR A 100 -8.30 -14.35 -2.04
CA TYR A 100 -8.52 -13.36 -3.07
C TYR A 100 -7.48 -13.47 -4.19
N MET A 101 -7.95 -13.54 -5.44
CA MET A 101 -7.12 -13.64 -6.64
C MET A 101 -7.12 -12.30 -7.41
N PRO A 102 -6.31 -11.30 -7.01
CA PRO A 102 -6.30 -10.00 -7.66
C PRO A 102 -5.81 -10.11 -9.11
N PHE A 103 -6.50 -9.44 -10.03
CA PHE A 103 -5.99 -9.24 -11.38
C PHE A 103 -4.75 -8.32 -11.33
N ARG A 104 -3.67 -8.71 -12.01
CA ARG A 104 -2.41 -7.95 -11.99
C ARG A 104 -2.51 -6.61 -12.74
N GLY A 105 -3.48 -6.46 -13.64
CA GLY A 105 -3.59 -5.31 -14.54
C GLY A 105 -2.86 -5.51 -15.87
N ASP A 106 -2.97 -4.50 -16.72
CA ASP A 106 -2.52 -4.47 -18.10
C ASP A 106 -1.46 -3.39 -18.41
N THR A 107 -1.11 -2.56 -17.42
CA THR A 107 -0.18 -1.44 -17.56
C THR A 107 1.05 -1.57 -16.65
N GLU A 108 2.11 -0.80 -16.92
CA GLU A 108 3.39 -0.92 -16.21
C GLU A 108 3.26 -0.51 -14.73
N ASN A 109 2.51 0.56 -14.45
CA ASN A 109 2.28 1.01 -13.07
C ASN A 109 1.48 -0.03 -12.26
N HIS A 110 0.50 -0.71 -12.86
CA HIS A 110 -0.26 -1.79 -12.23
C HIS A 110 0.64 -2.98 -11.90
N TRP A 111 1.52 -3.34 -12.83
CA TRP A 111 2.46 -4.45 -12.65
C TRP A 111 3.47 -4.14 -11.54
N LEU A 112 3.99 -2.91 -11.49
CA LEU A 112 4.87 -2.48 -10.43
C LEU A 112 4.19 -2.53 -9.06
N LEU A 113 2.94 -2.07 -8.96
CA LEU A 113 2.16 -2.14 -7.73
C LEU A 113 1.96 -3.58 -7.27
N TYR A 114 1.57 -4.47 -8.19
CA TYR A 114 1.35 -5.89 -7.93
C TYR A 114 2.62 -6.59 -7.46
N TYR A 115 3.71 -6.49 -8.24
CA TYR A 115 4.95 -7.20 -7.93
C TYR A 115 5.65 -6.64 -6.71
N THR A 116 5.61 -5.33 -6.48
CA THR A 116 6.15 -4.75 -5.24
C THR A 116 5.39 -5.26 -4.02
N SER A 117 4.05 -5.30 -4.09
CA SER A 117 3.24 -5.83 -2.99
C SER A 117 3.47 -7.32 -2.76
N MET A 118 3.56 -8.13 -3.83
CA MET A 118 3.92 -9.55 -3.73
C MET A 118 5.31 -9.76 -3.12
N TYR A 119 6.31 -8.99 -3.57
CA TYR A 119 7.67 -9.08 -3.07
C TYR A 119 7.72 -8.82 -1.57
N LEU A 120 7.08 -7.75 -1.11
CA LEU A 120 7.04 -7.37 0.31
C LEU A 120 6.28 -8.38 1.15
N MET A 121 5.09 -8.83 0.73
CA MET A 121 4.32 -9.80 1.51
C MET A 121 4.99 -11.18 1.55
N ALA A 122 5.64 -11.60 0.45
CA ALA A 122 6.43 -12.83 0.43
C ALA A 122 7.71 -12.69 1.28
N GLN A 123 8.29 -11.49 1.40
CA GLN A 123 9.38 -11.21 2.33
C GLN A 123 8.89 -11.24 3.79
N PHE A 124 7.69 -10.72 4.05
CA PHE A 124 7.08 -10.67 5.38
C PHE A 124 6.73 -12.07 5.92
N TRP A 125 6.32 -12.99 5.03
CA TRP A 125 6.10 -14.40 5.35
C TRP A 125 7.02 -15.32 4.53
N PRO A 126 8.32 -15.42 4.85
CA PRO A 126 9.33 -15.98 3.94
C PRO A 126 9.20 -17.48 3.64
N ASP A 127 8.57 -18.24 4.54
CA ASP A 127 8.58 -19.72 4.50
C ASP A 127 7.21 -20.35 4.21
N GLU A 128 6.25 -19.56 3.70
CA GLU A 128 4.90 -20.07 3.43
C GLU A 128 4.84 -20.96 2.18
N PRO A 129 4.15 -22.11 2.24
CA PRO A 129 3.95 -23.00 1.11
C PRO A 129 2.94 -22.44 0.09
N GLY A 130 2.86 -23.10 -1.07
CA GLY A 130 1.97 -22.70 -2.17
C GLY A 130 0.49 -22.58 -1.79
N GLY A 131 -0.01 -23.49 -0.95
CA GLY A 131 -1.42 -23.47 -0.50
C GLY A 131 -1.78 -22.27 0.39
N SER A 132 -0.79 -21.49 0.82
CA SER A 132 -0.99 -20.28 1.60
C SER A 132 -1.14 -19.02 0.71
N TRP A 133 -1.01 -19.14 -0.61
CA TRP A 133 -1.12 -18.01 -1.56
C TRP A 133 -2.17 -18.30 -2.62
N PHE A 134 -2.87 -17.26 -3.07
CA PHE A 134 -3.94 -17.38 -4.07
C PHE A 134 -3.48 -17.97 -5.42
N ASN A 135 -2.19 -17.86 -5.74
CA ASN A 135 -1.61 -18.31 -7.01
C ASN A 135 -0.91 -19.67 -6.92
N GLY A 136 -0.95 -20.33 -5.76
CA GLY A 136 -0.35 -21.66 -5.56
C GLY A 136 1.18 -21.68 -5.47
N LYS A 137 1.87 -20.54 -5.57
CA LYS A 137 3.33 -20.42 -5.44
C LYS A 137 3.74 -20.25 -3.99
N SER A 138 4.85 -20.85 -3.59
CA SER A 138 5.49 -20.58 -2.28
C SER A 138 5.94 -19.11 -2.17
N SER A 139 6.22 -18.65 -0.94
CA SER A 139 6.81 -17.32 -0.74
C SER A 139 8.14 -17.14 -1.47
N ALA A 140 8.98 -18.17 -1.50
CA ALA A 140 10.25 -18.10 -2.22
C ALA A 140 10.05 -17.90 -3.73
N GLU A 141 9.08 -18.60 -4.33
CA GLU A 141 8.75 -18.46 -5.75
C GLU A 141 8.12 -17.09 -6.05
N ASN A 142 7.17 -16.65 -5.22
CA ASN A 142 6.54 -15.32 -5.35
C ASN A 142 7.57 -14.19 -5.25
N ARG A 143 8.48 -14.26 -4.28
CA ARG A 143 9.53 -13.27 -4.11
C ARG A 143 10.48 -13.25 -5.30
N ARG A 144 10.92 -14.41 -5.77
CA ARG A 144 11.82 -14.52 -6.93
C ARG A 144 11.20 -13.95 -8.19
N GLU A 145 9.97 -14.32 -8.50
CA GLU A 145 9.27 -13.81 -9.70
C GLU A 145 9.06 -12.29 -9.64
N ALA A 146 8.64 -11.78 -8.48
CA ALA A 146 8.49 -10.35 -8.29
C ALA A 146 9.83 -9.61 -8.42
N GLU A 147 10.90 -10.15 -7.83
CA GLU A 147 12.25 -9.59 -7.94
C GLU A 147 12.75 -9.55 -9.39
N GLU A 148 12.64 -10.66 -10.12
CA GLU A 148 13.05 -10.76 -11.52
C GLU A 148 12.30 -9.72 -12.38
N TRP A 149 10.99 -9.58 -12.18
CA TRP A 149 10.20 -8.60 -12.92
C TRP A 149 10.58 -7.16 -12.55
N ILE A 150 10.73 -6.84 -11.25
CA ILE A 150 11.11 -5.50 -10.79
C ILE A 150 12.50 -5.12 -11.34
N GLN A 151 13.47 -6.04 -11.29
CA GLN A 151 14.80 -5.80 -11.83
C GLN A 151 14.77 -5.55 -13.34
N TRP A 152 13.98 -6.32 -14.08
CA TRP A 152 13.77 -6.11 -15.51
C TRP A 152 13.12 -4.74 -15.80
N TRP A 153 12.11 -4.35 -15.02
CA TRP A 153 11.45 -3.06 -15.17
C TRP A 153 12.44 -1.91 -14.92
N VAL A 154 13.26 -1.98 -13.86
CA VAL A 154 14.33 -1.01 -13.61
C VAL A 154 15.32 -0.92 -14.78
N ASP A 155 15.81 -2.04 -15.31
CA ASP A 155 16.72 -2.04 -16.47
C ASP A 155 16.07 -1.40 -17.70
N MET A 156 14.83 -1.78 -18.01
CA MET A 156 14.09 -1.24 -19.14
C MET A 156 13.87 0.26 -19.01
N THR A 157 13.29 0.72 -17.90
CA THR A 157 12.94 2.12 -17.67
C THR A 157 14.17 3.02 -17.67
N THR A 158 15.28 2.55 -17.10
CA THR A 158 16.52 3.35 -17.06
C THR A 158 17.27 3.38 -18.40
N ARG A 159 17.12 2.37 -19.26
CA ARG A 159 17.78 2.33 -20.57
C ARG A 159 16.97 2.93 -21.71
N ARG A 160 15.65 2.79 -21.67
CA ARG A 160 14.75 3.09 -22.79
C ARG A 160 13.62 4.05 -22.44
N GLY A 161 13.46 4.41 -21.17
CA GLY A 161 12.31 5.15 -20.67
C GLY A 161 11.14 4.23 -20.30
N GLN A 162 10.08 4.81 -19.73
CA GLN A 162 8.84 4.08 -19.46
C GLN A 162 8.13 3.75 -20.77
N GLY A 163 7.55 2.55 -20.84
CA GLY A 163 6.71 2.13 -21.97
C GLY A 163 5.30 2.69 -21.87
N GLU A 164 4.82 2.94 -20.65
CA GLU A 164 3.51 3.55 -20.38
C GLU A 164 3.54 5.08 -20.46
N TYR A 165 2.48 5.66 -21.04
CA TYR A 165 2.22 7.09 -20.95
C TYR A 165 1.54 7.39 -19.60
N ASP A 166 2.32 7.85 -18.62
CA ASP A 166 1.78 8.29 -17.34
C ASP A 166 1.01 9.61 -17.50
N CYS A 167 -0.32 9.55 -17.44
CA CYS A 167 -1.16 10.76 -17.42
C CYS A 167 -1.10 11.43 -16.03
N THR A 168 -1.39 12.73 -15.97
CA THR A 168 -1.34 13.54 -14.73
C THR A 168 -2.22 13.02 -13.58
N HIS A 169 -3.08 12.02 -13.83
CA HIS A 169 -3.93 11.37 -12.85
C HIS A 169 -3.14 10.77 -11.68
N TYR A 170 -1.92 10.26 -11.92
CA TYR A 170 -1.11 9.61 -10.89
C TYR A 170 -0.20 10.56 -10.09
N ILE A 171 -0.27 11.88 -10.32
CA ILE A 171 0.52 12.84 -9.53
C ILE A 171 0.28 12.69 -8.03
N GLY A 172 -0.94 12.30 -7.63
CA GLY A 172 -1.26 12.01 -6.23
C GLY A 172 -0.44 10.86 -5.65
N VAL A 173 -0.16 9.81 -6.44
CA VAL A 173 0.64 8.64 -6.02
C VAL A 173 2.11 9.00 -5.88
N TYR A 174 2.65 9.81 -6.79
CA TYR A 174 4.01 10.36 -6.68
C TYR A 174 4.23 11.30 -5.49
N LEU A 175 3.12 11.75 -4.87
CA LEU A 175 3.11 12.58 -3.67
C LEU A 175 2.77 11.78 -2.39
N LEU A 176 2.55 10.46 -2.49
CA LEU A 176 2.41 9.58 -1.33
C LEU A 176 3.78 9.36 -0.67
N PRO A 177 3.87 9.37 0.67
CA PRO A 177 5.13 9.39 1.42
C PRO A 177 5.94 8.09 1.40
#